data_AF-A0ABD6DQU3-F1
#
_entry.id   AF-A0ABD6DQU3-F1
#
_cell.length_a   1.000
_cell.length_b   1.000
_cell.length_c   1.000
_cell.angle_alpha   90.00
_cell.angle_beta   90.00
_cell.angle_gamma   90.00
#
_symmetry.space_group_name_H-M   'P 1'
#
loop_
_entity.id
_entity.type
_entity.pdbx_description
1 polymer ?
#
loop_
_entity_poly.entity_id
_entity_poly.type
_entity_poly.pdbx_seq_one_letter_code
_entity_poly.pdbx_strand_id
1 'polypeptide(L)' 'MPRAFWAQCPKCDESFQAHYDELRNSGIKLLCPTCGHRFLDSEAKSITE' A
#
# COMPACT_ATOMS: atom_id res chain seq x y z
N MET A 1 -5.76 18.45 0.65
CA MET A 1 -6.48 17.39 -0.10
C MET A 1 -5.79 16.08 0.23
N PRO A 2 -6.48 15.05 0.75
CA PRO A 2 -5.82 13.80 1.09
C PRO A 2 -5.27 13.15 -0.19
N ARG A 3 -3.95 13.06 -0.31
CA ARG A 3 -3.30 12.31 -1.38
C ARG A 3 -3.44 10.83 -1.06
N ALA A 4 -3.87 10.05 -2.04
CA ALA A 4 -3.92 8.61 -1.93
C ALA A 4 -3.06 8.02 -3.05
N PHE A 5 -2.51 6.83 -2.84
CA PHE A 5 -1.74 6.10 -3.84
C PHE A 5 -2.30 4.69 -3.96
N TRP A 6 -2.16 4.11 -5.14
CA TRP A 6 -2.44 2.71 -5.39
C TRP A 6 -1.21 1.88 -5.06
N ALA A 7 -1.33 0.99 -4.08
CA ALA A 7 -0.29 0.02 -3.73
C ALA A 7 -0.69 -1.35 -4.25
N GLN A 8 0.24 -2.03 -4.94
CA GLN A 8 0.06 -3.40 -5.36
C GLN A 8 0.65 -4.37 -4.35
N CYS A 9 -0.17 -5.30 -3.85
CA CYS A 9 0.27 -6.30 -2.89
C CYS A 9 1.29 -7.25 -3.52
N PRO A 10 2.47 -7.46 -2.89
CA PRO A 10 3.48 -8.38 -3.41
C PRO A 10 3.09 -9.86 -3.34
N LYS A 11 2.04 -10.21 -2.58
CA LYS A 11 1.62 -11.59 -2.35
C LYS A 11 0.47 -12.05 -3.24
N CYS A 12 -0.52 -11.19 -3.45
CA CYS A 12 -1.73 -11.53 -4.21
C CYS A 12 -1.90 -10.71 -5.49
N ASP A 13 -0.94 -9.86 -5.82
CA ASP A 13 -0.92 -8.99 -7.00
C ASP A 13 -2.09 -7.98 -7.08
N GLU A 14 -2.91 -7.89 -6.04
CA GLU A 14 -4.05 -6.98 -5.99
C GLU A 14 -3.61 -5.55 -5.67
N SER A 15 -4.16 -4.61 -6.42
CA SER A 15 -3.96 -3.17 -6.21
C SER A 15 -5.06 -2.59 -5.33
N PHE A 16 -4.68 -1.82 -4.31
CA PHE A 16 -5.62 -1.14 -3.43
C PHE A 16 -5.17 0.29 -3.13
N GLN A 17 -6.11 1.14 -2.74
CA GLN A 17 -5.83 2.53 -2.44
C GLN A 17 -5.41 2.70 -0.97
N ALA A 18 -4.32 3.42 -0.75
CA ALA A 18 -3.76 3.74 0.55
C ALA A 18 -3.58 5.26 0.70
N HIS A 19 -3.77 5.80 1.90
CA HIS A 19 -3.53 7.21 2.19
C HIS A 19 -2.03 7.53 2.18
N TYR A 20 -1.61 8.46 1.32
CA TYR A 20 -0.21 8.85 1.14
C TYR A 20 0.36 9.47 2.40
N ASP A 21 -0.36 10.41 3.01
CA ASP A 21 0.14 11.22 4.14
C ASP A 21 0.45 10.37 5.38
N GLU A 22 -0.36 9.33 5.63
CA GLU A 22 -0.21 8.47 6.81
C GLU A 22 0.64 7.22 6.55
N LEU A 23 0.64 6.68 5.33
CA LEU A 23 1.20 5.35 5.06
C LEU A 23 2.49 5.38 4.22
N ARG A 24 2.73 6.43 3.42
CA ARG A 24 3.94 6.54 2.60
C ARG A 24 5.13 6.95 3.48
N ASN A 25 6.25 6.22 3.43
CA ASN A 25 7.46 6.51 4.22
C ASN A 25 7.25 6.66 5.75
N SER A 26 6.08 6.30 6.28
CA SER A 26 5.72 6.45 7.69
C SER A 26 6.19 5.25 8.53
N GLY A 27 6.65 4.18 7.87
CA GLY A 27 7.02 2.92 8.52
C GLY A 27 5.81 2.07 8.94
N ILE A 28 4.60 2.50 8.59
CA ILE A 28 3.36 1.76 8.83
C ILE A 28 3.21 0.68 7.77
N LYS A 29 2.93 -0.56 8.21
CA LYS A 29 2.65 -1.67 7.29
C LYS A 29 1.25 -1.53 6.71
N LEU A 30 1.17 -1.47 5.39
CA LEU A 30 -0.06 -1.61 4.63
C LEU A 30 -0.64 -3.01 4.84
N LEU A 31 -1.94 -3.08 5.11
CA LEU A 31 -2.67 -4.34 5.16
C LEU A 31 -3.41 -4.52 3.83
N CYS A 32 -3.05 -5.56 3.09
CA CYS A 32 -3.81 -5.94 1.90
C CYS A 32 -5.24 -6.37 2.32
N PRO A 33 -6.29 -5.73 1.82
CA PRO A 33 -7.67 -6.09 2.16
C PRO A 33 -8.07 -7.46 1.58
N THR A 34 -7.43 -7.90 0.48
CA THR A 34 -7.76 -9.17 -0.18
C THR A 34 -7.15 -10.37 0.54
N CYS A 35 -5.84 -10.34 0.80
CA CYS A 35 -5.12 -11.50 1.34
C CYS A 35 -4.73 -11.35 2.82
N GLY A 36 -5.00 -10.19 3.43
CA GLY A 36 -4.62 -9.90 4.82
C GLY A 36 -3.11 -9.78 5.05
N HIS A 37 -2.30 -9.72 3.99
CA HIS A 37 -0.85 -9.61 4.11
C HIS A 37 -0.44 -8.20 4.53
N ARG A 38 0.45 -8.11 5.51
CA ARG A 38 0.99 -6.84 6.02
C ARG A 38 2.39 -6.61 5.47
N PHE A 39 2.57 -5.56 4.70
CA PHE A 39 3.83 -5.22 4.04
C PHE A 39 4.03 -3.70 4.04
N LEU A 40 5.27 -3.23 3.99
CA LEU A 40 5.55 -1.79 3.89
C LEU A 40 5.24 -1.25 2.50
N ASP A 41 5.03 0.06 2.37
CA ASP A 41 4.90 0.70 1.05
C ASP A 41 6.13 0.42 0.18
N SER A 42 7.33 0.40 0.77
CA SER A 42 8.58 0.03 0.09
C SER A 42 8.63 -1.43 -0.39
N GLU A 43 7.81 -2.32 0.18
CA GLU A 43 7.68 -3.72 -0.23
C GLU A 43 6.55 -3.93 -1.26
N ALA A 44 5.77 -2.89 -1.57
CA ALA A 44 4.76 -2.95 -2.60
C ALA A 44 5.40 -3.29 -3.95
N LYS A 45 4.75 -4.17 -4.72
CA LYS A 45 5.25 -4.60 -6.03
C LYS A 45 5.28 -3.44 -7.02
N SER A 46 4.26 -2.59 -6.93
CA SER A 46 4.09 -1.38 -7.72
C SER A 46 3.38 -0.33 -6.87
N ILE A 47 3.73 0.94 -7.06
CA ILE A 47 2.97 2.07 -6.53
C ILE A 47 2.62 3.03 -7.65
N THR A 48 1.35 3.45 -7.71
CA THR A 48 0.86 4.45 -8.67
C THR A 48 0.20 5.61 -7.92
N GLU A 49 0.46 6.84 -8.37
CA GLU A 49 0.01 8.09 -7.74
C GLU A 49 -1.33 8.57 -8.28
#